data_AF-A0A5E7ZDF2-F1
#
_entry.id   AF-A0A5E7ZDF2-F1
#
_cell.length_a   1.000
_cell.length_b   1.000
_cell.length_c   1.000
_cell.angle_alpha   90.00
_cell.angle_beta   90.00
_cell.angle_gamma   90.00
#
_symmetry.space_group_name_H-M   'P 1'
#
loop_
_entity.id
_entity.type
_entity.pdbx_description
1 polymer ?
#
loop_
_entity_poly.entity_id
_entity_poly.type
_entity_poly.pdbx_seq_one_letter_code
_entity_poly.pdbx_strand_id
1 'polypeptide(L)'
;MSDSAAATTALLTEDHLSRTSEKRHPTRSPRDAASLILMDRSGKVPRALLGKRGKAHAFMPDLYVFPGGRRDPGDNRVRLARPLRDEVFDKLLVRTQSRFGDPAARGLAVAAAREMMEEAHLSLTPVEHAGSLCPDVSQFRFLARAITPPGQARRFDTRFFACFCDEVGVDPADIRDSNELHDLTWLPIDDHESHPLPRITRVILSDLEQALAQDPSLPFGKAVPFYYSRNGRFVRELI
;
A
#
# COMPACT_ATOMS: atom_id res chain seq x y z
N MET A 1 3.20 -16.29 16.62
CA MET A 1 2.37 -15.66 15.55
C MET A 1 0.96 -15.29 16.02
N SER A 2 0.29 -16.09 16.87
CA SER A 2 -1.07 -15.80 17.40
C SER A 2 -1.20 -14.48 18.17
N ASP A 3 -0.31 -14.21 19.13
CA ASP A 3 -0.45 -13.05 20.03
C ASP A 3 -0.22 -11.70 19.33
N SER A 4 0.72 -11.64 18.38
CA SER A 4 1.00 -10.43 17.60
C SER A 4 -0.18 -10.05 16.69
N ALA A 5 -0.80 -11.04 16.03
CA ALA A 5 -1.99 -10.80 15.20
C ALA A 5 -3.21 -10.31 16.00
N ALA A 6 -3.38 -10.83 17.23
CA ALA A 6 -4.45 -10.41 18.13
C ALA A 6 -4.23 -8.98 18.65
N ALA A 7 -3.00 -8.63 19.04
CA ALA A 7 -2.64 -7.27 19.45
C ALA A 7 -2.87 -6.26 18.31
N THR A 8 -2.46 -6.60 17.09
CA THR A 8 -2.65 -5.79 15.89
C THR A 8 -4.13 -5.49 15.62
N THR A 9 -5.01 -6.50 15.71
CA THR A 9 -6.44 -6.30 15.46
C THR A 9 -7.15 -5.53 16.57
N ALA A 10 -6.71 -5.69 17.83
CA ALA A 10 -7.19 -4.88 18.96
C ALA A 10 -6.84 -3.39 18.76
N LEU A 11 -5.59 -3.09 18.40
CA LEU A 11 -5.13 -1.72 18.15
C LEU A 11 -5.90 -1.03 17.02
N LEU A 12 -6.19 -1.73 15.92
CA LEU A 12 -7.01 -1.19 14.83
C LEU A 12 -8.47 -0.97 15.25
N THR A 13 -9.00 -1.88 16.09
CA THR A 13 -10.36 -1.77 16.61
C THR A 13 -10.51 -0.56 17.52
N GLU A 14 -9.59 -0.36 18.45
CA GLU A 14 -9.60 0.78 19.37
C GLU A 14 -9.50 2.12 18.64
N ASP A 15 -8.65 2.22 17.61
CA ASP A 15 -8.57 3.42 16.76
C ASP A 15 -9.88 3.73 16.04
N HIS A 16 -10.53 2.70 15.54
CA HIS A 16 -11.77 2.87 14.81
C HIS A 16 -12.90 3.28 15.75
N LEU A 17 -12.98 2.67 16.93
CA LEU A 17 -13.97 3.01 17.95
C LEU A 17 -13.77 4.44 18.47
N SER A 18 -12.53 4.89 18.68
CA SER A 18 -12.26 6.25 19.13
C SER A 18 -12.63 7.32 18.10
N ARG A 19 -12.51 7.02 16.79
CA ARG A 19 -12.84 7.95 15.70
C ARG A 19 -14.31 7.93 15.27
N THR A 20 -15.08 6.92 15.65
CA THR A 20 -16.48 6.74 15.19
C THR A 20 -17.52 7.40 16.08
N SER A 21 -17.14 7.92 17.25
CA SER A 21 -18.04 8.61 18.17
C SER A 21 -18.56 9.95 17.64
N GLU A 22 -17.91 10.57 16.63
CA GLU A 22 -18.17 11.97 16.29
C GLU A 22 -19.00 12.24 15.03
N LYS A 23 -19.16 11.29 14.07
CA LYS A 23 -20.07 11.37 12.91
C LYS A 23 -20.07 10.06 12.12
N ARG A 24 -21.21 9.34 12.09
CA ARG A 24 -21.37 8.16 11.21
C ARG A 24 -21.89 8.57 9.84
N HIS A 25 -21.12 8.30 8.79
CA HIS A 25 -21.59 8.43 7.41
C HIS A 25 -22.38 7.19 6.97
N PRO A 26 -23.32 7.32 6.01
CA PRO A 26 -24.02 6.18 5.43
C PRO A 26 -23.03 5.18 4.82
N THR A 27 -23.37 3.89 4.85
CA THR A 27 -22.51 2.81 4.35
C THR A 27 -22.26 2.98 2.85
N ARG A 28 -21.02 3.32 2.49
CA ARG A 28 -20.56 3.42 1.09
C ARG A 28 -19.78 2.17 0.70
N SER A 29 -19.90 1.71 -0.53
CA SER A 29 -19.01 0.65 -1.04
C SER A 29 -17.56 1.15 -1.10
N PRO A 30 -16.56 0.32 -0.70
CA PRO A 30 -15.17 0.72 -0.79
C PRO A 30 -14.76 0.84 -2.27
N ARG A 31 -13.90 1.81 -2.57
CA ARG A 31 -13.27 1.97 -3.89
C ARG A 31 -11.95 1.21 -3.90
N ASP A 32 -11.62 0.56 -5.01
CA ASP A 32 -10.32 -0.08 -5.16
C ASP A 32 -9.20 0.97 -5.14
N ALA A 33 -8.15 0.68 -4.38
CA ALA A 33 -6.98 1.52 -4.25
C ALA A 33 -5.72 0.66 -4.20
N ALA A 34 -4.59 1.26 -4.56
CA ALA A 34 -3.29 0.61 -4.48
C ALA A 34 -2.28 1.57 -3.86
N SER A 35 -1.31 1.00 -3.14
CA SER A 35 -0.21 1.74 -2.56
C SER A 35 1.07 0.94 -2.73
N LEU A 36 2.19 1.63 -2.96
CA LEU A 36 3.48 1.00 -3.18
C LEU A 36 4.45 1.34 -2.04
N ILE A 37 4.92 0.29 -1.39
CA ILE A 37 5.97 0.34 -0.38
C ILE A 37 7.29 0.11 -1.11
N LEU A 38 7.90 1.20 -1.55
CA LEU A 38 9.25 1.16 -2.09
C LEU A 38 10.24 1.07 -0.94
N MET A 39 11.15 0.09 -1.00
CA MET A 39 12.09 -0.20 0.06
C MET A 39 13.54 0.00 -0.36
N ASP A 40 14.29 0.70 0.47
CA ASP A 40 15.74 0.72 0.40
C ASP A 40 16.31 -0.27 1.43
N ARG A 41 16.98 -1.31 0.94
CA ARG A 41 17.64 -2.36 1.73
C ARG A 41 19.17 -2.28 1.70
N SER A 42 19.74 -1.14 1.30
CA SER A 42 21.20 -0.94 1.26
C SER A 42 21.84 -0.84 2.65
N GLY A 43 21.07 -0.43 3.66
CA GLY A 43 21.50 -0.35 5.05
C GLY A 43 21.25 -1.63 5.85
N LYS A 44 21.70 -1.64 7.12
CA LYS A 44 21.45 -2.76 8.06
C LYS A 44 19.96 -2.96 8.36
N VAL A 45 19.24 -1.86 8.48
CA VAL A 45 17.80 -1.82 8.68
C VAL A 45 17.18 -1.32 7.38
N PRO A 46 16.30 -2.09 6.73
CA PRO A 46 15.60 -1.62 5.55
C PRO A 46 14.74 -0.39 5.88
N ARG A 47 14.59 0.50 4.90
CA ARG A 47 13.79 1.71 5.02
C ARG A 47 12.67 1.70 3.99
N ALA A 48 11.50 2.20 4.34
CA ALA A 48 10.40 2.39 3.42
C ALA A 48 10.23 3.87 3.07
N LEU A 49 9.88 4.17 1.82
CA LEU A 49 9.54 5.51 1.39
C LEU A 49 8.13 5.88 1.87
N LEU A 50 8.03 6.96 2.64
CA LEU A 50 6.77 7.57 3.03
C LEU A 50 6.84 9.07 2.75
N GLY A 51 5.69 9.72 2.72
CA GLY A 51 5.63 11.18 2.77
C GLY A 51 4.41 11.67 3.52
N LYS A 52 4.43 12.96 3.85
CA LYS A 52 3.40 13.61 4.63
C LYS A 52 2.31 14.15 3.72
N ARG A 53 1.06 13.78 4.00
CA ARG A 53 -0.08 14.36 3.27
C ARG A 53 -0.23 15.84 3.62
N GLY A 54 -0.36 16.69 2.60
CA GLY A 54 -0.71 18.10 2.75
C GLY A 54 -1.94 18.34 3.64
N LYS A 55 -1.96 19.46 4.36
CA LYS A 55 -3.07 19.83 5.28
C LYS A 55 -4.45 19.90 4.63
N ALA A 56 -4.50 20.17 3.32
CA ALA A 56 -5.73 20.24 2.53
C ALA A 56 -6.27 18.85 2.11
N HIS A 57 -5.56 17.76 2.41
CA HIS A 57 -6.02 16.42 2.07
C HIS A 57 -7.26 16.03 2.88
N ALA A 58 -8.34 15.74 2.18
CA ALA A 58 -9.62 15.33 2.78
C ALA A 58 -9.58 13.95 3.48
N PHE A 59 -8.44 13.25 3.45
CA PHE A 59 -8.25 11.95 4.08
C PHE A 59 -6.83 11.86 4.67
N MET A 60 -6.73 11.77 6.00
CA MET A 60 -5.46 11.64 6.75
C MET A 60 -4.46 12.81 6.60
N PRO A 61 -4.88 14.09 6.79
CA PRO A 61 -3.95 15.22 6.72
C PRO A 61 -2.87 15.11 7.83
N ASP A 62 -1.67 15.63 7.55
CA ASP A 62 -0.52 15.67 8.48
C ASP A 62 0.02 14.30 8.95
N LEU A 63 -0.41 13.20 8.32
CA LEU A 63 0.10 11.85 8.59
C LEU A 63 1.05 11.39 7.48
N TYR A 64 2.04 10.56 7.86
CA TYR A 64 2.94 9.91 6.90
C TYR A 64 2.29 8.65 6.33
N VAL A 65 2.28 8.54 5.01
CA VAL A 65 1.70 7.43 4.27
C VAL A 65 2.65 6.98 3.18
N PHE A 66 2.51 5.72 2.77
CA PHE A 66 3.12 5.25 1.54
C PHE A 66 2.47 5.95 0.34
N PRO A 67 3.22 6.20 -0.74
CA PRO A 67 2.64 6.67 -1.99
C PRO A 67 1.53 5.74 -2.47
N GLY A 68 0.42 6.31 -2.94
CA GLY A 68 -0.70 5.52 -3.39
C GLY A 68 -2.04 6.22 -3.37
N GLY A 69 -2.94 5.65 -4.16
CA GLY A 69 -4.24 6.24 -4.40
C GLY A 69 -5.23 5.30 -5.03
N ARG A 70 -6.30 5.89 -5.54
CA ARG A 70 -7.43 5.14 -6.08
C ARG A 70 -7.05 4.57 -7.45
N ARG A 71 -7.54 3.36 -7.75
CA ARG A 71 -7.54 2.85 -9.12
C ARG A 71 -8.54 3.63 -9.97
N ASP A 72 -8.06 4.25 -11.02
CA ASP A 72 -8.88 4.96 -11.98
C ASP A 72 -9.28 4.05 -13.15
N PRO A 73 -10.43 4.29 -13.82
CA PRO A 73 -10.88 3.45 -14.93
C PRO A 73 -9.87 3.35 -16.09
N GLY A 74 -9.02 4.37 -16.26
CA GLY A 74 -7.95 4.39 -17.25
C GLY A 74 -6.85 3.35 -16.97
N ASP A 75 -6.56 3.06 -15.71
CA ASP A 75 -5.47 2.18 -15.28
C ASP A 75 -5.60 0.77 -15.87
N ASN A 76 -6.84 0.29 -16.09
CA ASN A 76 -7.12 -1.02 -16.68
C ASN A 76 -6.64 -1.17 -18.13
N ARG A 77 -6.36 -0.06 -18.82
CA ARG A 77 -5.96 -0.04 -20.24
C ARG A 77 -4.47 0.23 -20.44
N VAL A 78 -3.78 0.71 -19.40
CA VAL A 78 -2.36 1.11 -19.43
C VAL A 78 -1.45 -0.10 -19.66
N ARG A 79 -0.74 -0.13 -20.79
CA ARG A 79 0.19 -1.23 -21.12
C ARG A 79 1.26 -1.36 -20.02
N LEU A 80 1.70 -2.59 -19.77
CA LEU A 80 2.77 -2.88 -18.84
C LEU A 80 4.01 -3.21 -19.65
N ALA A 81 5.18 -2.68 -19.27
CA ALA A 81 6.44 -3.08 -19.87
C ALA A 81 6.76 -4.54 -19.50
N ARG A 82 6.50 -4.92 -18.24
CA ARG A 82 6.47 -6.31 -17.78
C ARG A 82 5.32 -6.51 -16.81
N PRO A 83 4.57 -7.63 -16.92
CA PRO A 83 3.40 -7.90 -16.08
C PRO A 83 3.80 -8.27 -14.66
N LEU A 84 2.80 -8.29 -13.76
CA LEU A 84 2.91 -8.95 -12.46
C LEU A 84 3.30 -10.41 -12.67
N ARG A 85 4.03 -11.00 -11.72
CA ARG A 85 4.24 -12.44 -11.70
C ARG A 85 2.92 -13.17 -11.40
N ASP A 86 2.78 -14.38 -11.94
CA ASP A 86 1.55 -15.16 -11.84
C ASP A 86 1.14 -15.38 -10.38
N GLU A 87 2.10 -15.65 -9.48
CA GLU A 87 1.81 -15.88 -8.07
C GLU A 87 1.20 -14.66 -7.38
N VAL A 88 1.63 -13.46 -7.77
CA VAL A 88 1.11 -12.18 -7.26
C VAL A 88 -0.28 -11.92 -7.84
N PHE A 89 -0.41 -12.17 -9.14
CA PHE A 89 -1.65 -11.97 -9.88
C PHE A 89 -2.77 -12.86 -9.33
N ASP A 90 -2.52 -14.16 -9.18
CA ASP A 90 -3.47 -15.13 -8.63
C ASP A 90 -3.91 -14.73 -7.22
N LYS A 91 -2.96 -14.26 -6.41
CA LYS A 91 -3.23 -13.81 -5.04
C LYS A 91 -4.12 -12.58 -4.98
N LEU A 92 -4.00 -11.64 -5.92
CA LEU A 92 -4.86 -10.45 -6.00
C LEU A 92 -6.33 -10.80 -6.27
N LEU A 93 -6.61 -11.94 -6.90
CA LEU A 93 -7.96 -12.40 -7.20
C LEU A 93 -8.64 -13.08 -6.00
N VAL A 94 -7.87 -13.52 -5.00
CA VAL A 94 -8.41 -14.20 -3.81
C VAL A 94 -9.31 -13.26 -2.99
N ARG A 95 -10.46 -13.79 -2.57
CA ARG A 95 -11.45 -13.09 -1.71
C ARG A 95 -11.89 -11.74 -2.30
N THR A 96 -12.08 -11.67 -3.62
CA THR A 96 -12.60 -10.50 -4.31
C THR A 96 -14.05 -10.67 -4.74
N GLN A 97 -14.69 -9.59 -5.19
CA GLN A 97 -16.05 -9.63 -5.73
C GLN A 97 -16.01 -10.18 -7.16
N SER A 98 -17.10 -10.80 -7.64
CA SER A 98 -17.16 -11.39 -9.00
C SER A 98 -16.80 -10.45 -10.15
N ARG A 99 -16.98 -9.13 -9.97
CA ARG A 99 -16.62 -8.09 -10.94
C ARG A 99 -15.13 -7.71 -10.95
N PHE A 100 -14.36 -8.20 -9.99
CA PHE A 100 -12.93 -7.96 -9.89
C PHE A 100 -12.22 -9.12 -10.60
N GLY A 101 -11.72 -8.84 -11.81
CA GLY A 101 -10.97 -9.79 -12.63
C GLY A 101 -9.68 -9.17 -13.16
N ASP A 102 -9.11 -9.80 -14.18
CA ASP A 102 -7.76 -9.52 -14.69
C ASP A 102 -7.47 -8.02 -14.96
N PRO A 103 -8.36 -7.27 -15.65
CA PRO A 103 -8.11 -5.86 -15.91
C PRO A 103 -8.03 -5.04 -14.62
N ALA A 104 -8.75 -5.45 -13.57
CA ALA A 104 -8.76 -4.77 -12.28
C ALA A 104 -7.52 -5.06 -11.44
N ALA A 105 -7.05 -6.30 -11.43
CA ALA A 105 -5.79 -6.67 -10.79
C ALA A 105 -4.61 -5.93 -11.43
N ARG A 106 -4.52 -5.93 -12.76
CA ARG A 106 -3.54 -5.11 -13.50
C ARG A 106 -3.69 -3.62 -13.20
N GLY A 107 -4.92 -3.11 -13.23
CA GLY A 107 -5.18 -1.69 -12.96
C GLY A 107 -4.74 -1.25 -11.55
N LEU A 108 -4.76 -2.14 -10.54
CA LEU A 108 -4.22 -1.82 -9.22
C LEU A 108 -2.70 -1.64 -9.24
N ALA A 109 -1.97 -2.52 -9.93
CA ALA A 109 -0.52 -2.39 -10.04
C ALA A 109 -0.13 -1.11 -10.82
N VAL A 110 -0.89 -0.79 -11.88
CA VAL A 110 -0.75 0.48 -12.61
C VAL A 110 -1.03 1.67 -11.70
N ALA A 111 -2.10 1.64 -10.91
CA ALA A 111 -2.43 2.71 -9.99
C ALA A 111 -1.28 2.97 -9.00
N ALA A 112 -0.72 1.91 -8.40
CA ALA A 112 0.44 2.02 -7.52
C ALA A 112 1.65 2.69 -8.21
N ALA A 113 1.96 2.31 -9.45
CA ALA A 113 3.08 2.90 -10.21
C ALA A 113 2.80 4.35 -10.65
N ARG A 114 1.56 4.66 -11.04
CA ARG A 114 1.12 6.02 -11.41
C ARG A 114 1.24 6.97 -10.22
N GLU A 115 0.71 6.56 -9.08
CA GLU A 115 0.73 7.38 -7.86
C GLU A 115 2.18 7.59 -7.36
N MET A 116 3.06 6.59 -7.51
CA MET A 116 4.50 6.76 -7.23
C MET A 116 5.14 7.84 -8.12
N MET A 117 4.76 7.91 -9.40
CA MET A 117 5.22 8.96 -10.30
C MET A 117 4.62 10.33 -9.96
N GLU A 118 3.33 10.39 -9.62
CA GLU A 118 2.60 11.63 -9.31
C GLU A 118 3.03 12.22 -7.96
N GLU A 119 3.20 11.39 -6.93
CA GLU A 119 3.46 11.82 -5.55
C GLU A 119 4.95 11.88 -5.18
N ALA A 120 5.80 11.08 -5.83
CA ALA A 120 7.25 10.99 -5.52
C ALA A 120 8.17 11.24 -6.72
N HIS A 121 7.62 11.65 -7.86
CA HIS A 121 8.37 11.92 -9.11
C HIS A 121 9.23 10.75 -9.58
N LEU A 122 8.85 9.53 -9.20
CA LEU A 122 9.60 8.32 -9.51
C LEU A 122 8.83 7.48 -10.53
N SER A 123 9.39 7.40 -11.74
CA SER A 123 8.84 6.58 -12.81
C SER A 123 9.36 5.14 -12.71
N LEU A 124 8.44 4.19 -12.67
CA LEU A 124 8.72 2.76 -12.84
C LEU A 124 8.55 2.29 -14.30
N THR A 125 8.43 3.24 -15.23
CA THR A 125 8.40 2.96 -16.67
C THR A 125 9.83 2.89 -17.20
N PRO A 126 10.23 1.79 -17.86
CA PRO A 126 11.54 1.68 -18.50
C PRO A 126 11.79 2.77 -19.54
N VAL A 127 13.05 3.14 -19.73
CA VAL A 127 13.48 4.28 -20.56
C VAL A 127 13.05 4.13 -22.02
N GLU A 128 12.99 2.91 -22.54
CA GLU A 128 12.49 2.60 -23.89
C GLU A 128 11.01 2.96 -24.10
N HIS A 129 10.26 3.17 -23.02
CA HIS A 129 8.86 3.57 -23.03
C HIS A 129 8.65 4.99 -22.45
N ALA A 130 9.72 5.77 -22.29
CA ALA A 130 9.68 7.12 -21.77
C ALA A 130 8.65 8.00 -22.52
N GLY A 131 7.99 8.90 -21.77
CA GLY A 131 6.93 9.76 -22.31
C GLY A 131 5.53 9.13 -22.33
N SER A 132 5.39 7.88 -21.87
CA SER A 132 4.10 7.24 -21.62
C SER A 132 4.12 6.50 -20.29
N LEU A 133 2.98 6.35 -19.63
CA LEU A 133 2.87 5.45 -18.48
C LEU A 133 2.87 4.01 -19.00
N CYS A 134 3.96 3.28 -18.80
CA CYS A 134 4.12 1.88 -19.20
C CYS A 134 4.98 1.12 -18.18
N PRO A 135 4.50 0.96 -16.93
CA PRO A 135 5.34 0.53 -15.83
C PRO A 135 5.79 -0.94 -15.97
N ASP A 136 7.01 -1.23 -15.51
CA ASP A 136 7.42 -2.59 -15.13
C ASP A 136 6.92 -2.85 -13.70
N VAL A 137 5.96 -3.77 -13.58
CA VAL A 137 5.40 -4.17 -12.27
C VAL A 137 5.82 -5.59 -11.87
N SER A 138 6.78 -6.19 -12.58
CA SER A 138 7.22 -7.57 -12.36
C SER A 138 7.91 -7.81 -11.01
N GLN A 139 8.35 -6.74 -10.34
CA GLN A 139 8.96 -6.77 -9.01
C GLN A 139 7.99 -6.40 -7.89
N PHE A 140 6.70 -6.19 -8.20
CA PHE A 140 5.70 -5.89 -7.17
C PHE A 140 5.29 -7.18 -6.47
N ARG A 141 5.43 -7.19 -5.15
CA ARG A 141 4.93 -8.24 -4.26
C ARG A 141 3.63 -7.77 -3.64
N PHE A 142 2.61 -8.62 -3.57
CA PHE A 142 1.38 -8.27 -2.86
C PHE A 142 1.60 -8.49 -1.36
N LEU A 143 1.75 -7.40 -0.60
CA LEU A 143 2.19 -7.47 0.79
C LEU A 143 1.03 -7.55 1.77
N ALA A 144 -0.02 -6.75 1.57
CA ALA A 144 -1.16 -6.66 2.47
C ALA A 144 -2.41 -6.13 1.77
N ARG A 145 -3.58 -6.40 2.32
CA ARG A 145 -4.86 -5.81 1.90
C ARG A 145 -5.58 -5.22 3.09
N ALA A 146 -6.11 -4.01 2.97
CA ALA A 146 -6.90 -3.40 4.04
C ALA A 146 -8.16 -2.72 3.49
N ILE A 147 -9.30 -3.01 4.09
CA ILE A 147 -10.56 -2.34 3.79
C ILE A 147 -10.87 -1.33 4.89
N THR A 148 -11.06 -0.07 4.50
CA THR A 148 -11.53 0.98 5.41
C THR A 148 -12.87 0.55 6.03
N PRO A 149 -13.03 0.60 7.36
CA PRO A 149 -14.28 0.22 8.03
C PRO A 149 -15.52 1.00 7.54
N PRO A 150 -16.73 0.47 7.74
CA PRO A 150 -17.97 1.21 7.55
C PRO A 150 -18.05 2.50 8.37
N GLY A 151 -18.93 3.43 8.00
CA GLY A 151 -19.15 4.69 8.72
C GLY A 151 -18.20 5.83 8.36
N GLN A 152 -17.21 5.58 7.49
CA GLN A 152 -16.25 6.59 7.04
C GLN A 152 -16.73 7.35 5.79
N ALA A 153 -16.40 8.64 5.70
CA ALA A 153 -16.79 9.49 4.56
C ALA A 153 -16.23 8.97 3.22
N ARG A 154 -15.02 8.40 3.27
CA ARG A 154 -14.34 7.73 2.16
C ARG A 154 -13.93 6.35 2.61
N ARG A 155 -14.12 5.36 1.74
CA ARG A 155 -13.75 3.96 2.00
C ARG A 155 -12.96 3.41 0.84
N PHE A 156 -11.86 2.74 1.15
CA PHE A 156 -11.00 2.10 0.18
C PHE A 156 -10.83 0.62 0.50
N ASP A 157 -10.62 -0.18 -0.54
CA ASP A 157 -10.13 -1.55 -0.48
C ASP A 157 -8.73 -1.55 -1.07
N THR A 158 -7.75 -1.22 -0.21
CA THR A 158 -6.38 -0.93 -0.61
C THR A 158 -5.57 -2.20 -0.68
N ARG A 159 -4.90 -2.43 -1.81
CA ARG A 159 -3.86 -3.45 -1.96
C ARG A 159 -2.50 -2.77 -1.84
N PHE A 160 -1.69 -3.22 -0.89
CA PHE A 160 -0.35 -2.73 -0.67
C PHE A 160 0.63 -3.63 -1.40
N PHE A 161 1.34 -3.05 -2.36
CA PHE A 161 2.45 -3.69 -3.03
C PHE A 161 3.77 -3.31 -2.36
N ALA A 162 4.80 -4.13 -2.52
CA ALA A 162 6.14 -3.83 -2.08
C ALA A 162 7.17 -4.21 -3.15
N CYS A 163 8.21 -3.40 -3.31
CA CYS A 163 9.38 -3.72 -4.13
C CYS A 163 10.63 -3.07 -3.53
N PHE A 164 11.81 -3.54 -3.96
CA PHE A 164 13.09 -2.99 -3.52
C PHE A 164 13.69 -2.08 -4.59
N CYS A 165 14.33 -0.98 -4.18
CA CYS A 165 14.96 0.00 -5.06
C CYS A 165 15.95 -0.63 -6.06
N ASP A 166 16.79 -1.56 -5.61
CA ASP A 166 17.79 -2.25 -6.41
C ASP A 166 17.17 -3.14 -7.51
N GLU A 167 15.98 -3.70 -7.27
CA GLU A 167 15.28 -4.54 -8.24
C GLU A 167 14.57 -3.73 -9.33
N VAL A 168 14.23 -2.47 -9.05
CA VAL A 168 13.56 -1.56 -9.99
C VAL A 168 14.48 -0.47 -10.54
N GLY A 169 15.79 -0.53 -10.24
CA GLY A 169 16.79 0.40 -10.75
C GLY A 169 16.63 1.84 -10.23
N VAL A 170 16.11 2.00 -9.01
CA VAL A 170 15.93 3.29 -8.36
C VAL A 170 17.11 3.58 -7.44
N ASP A 171 17.69 4.77 -7.54
CA ASP A 171 18.56 5.31 -6.49
C ASP A 171 17.70 6.00 -5.41
N PRO A 172 17.78 5.58 -4.13
CA PRO A 172 17.10 6.26 -3.03
C PRO A 172 17.39 7.77 -2.93
N ALA A 173 18.51 8.24 -3.49
CA ALA A 173 18.90 9.65 -3.51
C ALA A 173 18.16 10.50 -4.58
N ASP A 174 17.48 9.87 -5.54
CA ASP A 174 16.78 10.56 -6.64
C ASP A 174 15.38 11.05 -6.26
N ILE A 175 14.90 10.73 -5.06
CA ILE A 175 13.54 11.06 -4.62
C ILE A 175 13.39 12.57 -4.34
N ARG A 176 12.26 13.13 -4.76
CA ARG A 176 11.93 14.55 -4.63
C ARG A 176 10.46 14.71 -4.23
N ASP A 177 10.19 15.65 -3.32
CA ASP A 177 8.84 16.03 -2.90
C ASP A 177 7.96 16.47 -4.08
N SER A 178 6.65 16.26 -3.94
CA SER A 178 5.64 16.77 -4.84
C SER A 178 4.69 17.76 -4.14
N ASN A 179 3.76 18.34 -4.89
CA ASN A 179 2.72 19.19 -4.32
C ASN A 179 1.68 18.39 -3.51
N GLU A 180 1.51 17.10 -3.79
CA GLU A 180 0.50 16.25 -3.15
C GLU A 180 1.04 15.59 -1.87
N LEU A 181 2.28 15.08 -1.95
CA LEU A 181 3.00 14.46 -0.86
C LEU A 181 4.31 15.23 -0.66
N HIS A 182 4.42 15.89 0.50
CA HIS A 182 5.61 16.67 0.86
C HIS A 182 6.37 15.96 1.98
N ASP A 183 7.61 16.37 2.24
CA ASP A 183 8.45 15.74 3.25
C ASP A 183 8.58 14.23 3.03
N LEU A 184 8.95 13.85 1.79
CA LEU A 184 9.28 12.47 1.45
C LEU A 184 10.52 12.05 2.23
N THR A 185 10.42 10.92 2.90
CA THR A 185 11.45 10.45 3.80
C THR A 185 11.54 8.93 3.81
N TRP A 186 12.76 8.46 4.04
CA TRP A 186 13.09 7.05 4.20
C TRP A 186 13.01 6.67 5.68
N LEU A 187 11.93 6.01 6.08
CA LEU A 187 11.74 5.60 7.48
C LEU A 187 12.24 4.18 7.71
N PRO A 188 13.02 3.92 8.77
CA PRO A 188 13.33 2.57 9.21
C PRO A 188 12.06 1.75 9.43
N ILE A 189 12.03 0.52 8.94
CA ILE A 189 10.84 -0.34 9.09
C ILE A 189 10.65 -0.87 10.52
N ASP A 190 11.61 -0.67 11.42
CA ASP A 190 11.59 -1.09 12.84
C ASP A 190 11.33 0.08 13.81
N ASP A 191 11.21 1.33 13.31
CA ASP A 191 10.94 2.52 14.13
C ASP A 191 9.57 3.14 13.78
N HIS A 192 8.52 2.53 14.33
CA HIS A 192 7.12 2.89 14.00
C HIS A 192 6.60 4.12 14.76
N GLU A 193 7.36 4.66 15.71
CA GLU A 193 6.97 5.83 16.53
C GLU A 193 7.67 7.12 16.11
N SER A 194 8.69 7.04 15.26
CA SER A 194 9.42 8.19 14.73
C SER A 194 8.53 9.26 14.07
N HIS A 195 7.39 8.85 13.49
CA HIS A 195 6.50 9.72 12.71
C HIS A 195 5.02 9.49 13.02
N PRO A 196 4.16 10.50 12.82
CA PRO A 196 2.72 10.34 12.97
C PRO A 196 2.16 9.51 11.79
N LEU A 197 2.07 8.20 12.01
CA LEU A 197 1.55 7.23 11.05
C LEU A 197 0.07 6.90 11.33
N PRO A 198 -0.78 6.71 10.30
CA PRO A 198 -2.05 6.04 10.46
C PRO A 198 -1.83 4.65 11.06
N ARG A 199 -2.75 4.18 11.92
CA ARG A 199 -2.57 2.88 12.59
C ARG A 199 -2.41 1.72 11.60
N ILE A 200 -3.13 1.73 10.49
CA ILE A 200 -2.97 0.71 9.45
C ILE A 200 -1.57 0.71 8.82
N THR A 201 -0.95 1.88 8.65
CA THR A 201 0.43 2.00 8.15
C THR A 201 1.42 1.38 9.13
N ARG A 202 1.29 1.66 10.43
CA ARG A 202 2.15 1.02 11.48
C ARG A 202 2.02 -0.49 11.46
N VAL A 203 0.79 -0.98 11.37
CA VAL A 203 0.49 -2.43 11.30
C VAL A 203 1.15 -3.06 10.07
N ILE A 204 1.08 -2.41 8.92
CA ILE A 204 1.71 -2.91 7.69
C ILE A 204 3.23 -2.91 7.79
N LEU A 205 3.84 -1.89 8.41
CA LEU A 205 5.28 -1.86 8.69
C LEU A 205 5.71 -3.00 9.61
N SER A 206 4.96 -3.27 10.69
CA SER A 206 5.25 -4.41 11.58
C SER A 206 5.12 -5.76 10.88
N ASP A 207 4.09 -5.95 10.06
CA ASP A 207 3.93 -7.17 9.26
C ASP A 207 5.03 -7.32 8.19
N LEU A 208 5.54 -6.20 7.65
CA LEU A 208 6.67 -6.16 6.73
C LEU A 208 7.99 -6.55 7.41
N GLU A 209 8.27 -5.94 8.56
CA GLU A 209 9.44 -6.24 9.40
C GLU A 209 9.48 -7.73 9.75
N GLN A 210 8.37 -8.28 10.25
CA GLN A 210 8.25 -9.70 10.57
C GLN A 210 8.46 -10.59 9.34
N ALA A 211 7.98 -10.17 8.17
CA ALA A 211 8.16 -10.93 6.94
C ALA A 211 9.61 -10.93 6.45
N LEU A 212 10.29 -9.80 6.53
CA LEU A 212 11.70 -9.68 6.15
C LEU A 212 12.61 -10.42 7.13
N ALA A 213 12.26 -10.45 8.42
CA ALA A 213 12.96 -11.26 9.41
C ALA A 213 12.83 -12.77 9.15
N GLN A 214 11.71 -13.21 8.55
CA GLN A 214 11.50 -14.62 8.17
C GLN A 214 12.21 -14.97 6.87
N ASP A 215 12.07 -14.12 5.85
CA ASP A 215 12.72 -14.29 4.55
C ASP A 215 13.06 -12.91 3.94
N PRO A 216 14.35 -12.51 3.95
CA PRO A 216 14.80 -11.23 3.40
C PRO A 216 14.54 -11.03 1.90
N SER A 217 14.31 -12.12 1.14
CA SER A 217 13.96 -12.01 -0.29
C SER A 217 12.53 -11.52 -0.52
N LEU A 218 11.70 -11.60 0.52
CA LEU A 218 10.27 -11.30 0.52
C LEU A 218 9.55 -12.00 -0.66
N PRO A 219 9.30 -13.32 -0.61
CA PRO A 219 8.81 -14.07 -1.78
C PRO A 219 7.51 -13.54 -2.38
N PHE A 220 7.39 -13.58 -3.71
CA PHE A 220 6.24 -13.06 -4.47
C PHE A 220 4.89 -13.72 -4.12
N GLY A 221 4.90 -15.02 -3.78
CA GLY A 221 3.70 -15.81 -3.45
C GLY A 221 3.41 -15.95 -1.96
N LYS A 222 4.01 -15.11 -1.09
CA LYS A 222 3.79 -15.21 0.36
C LYS A 222 2.31 -15.06 0.73
N ALA A 223 1.94 -15.60 1.89
CA ALA A 223 0.62 -15.35 2.47
C ALA A 223 0.42 -13.85 2.76
N VAL A 224 -0.76 -13.34 2.45
CA VAL A 224 -1.07 -11.91 2.50
C VAL A 224 -2.02 -11.59 3.66
N PRO A 225 -1.60 -10.78 4.64
CA PRO A 225 -2.48 -10.26 5.67
C PRO A 225 -3.62 -9.42 5.07
N PHE A 226 -4.85 -9.81 5.39
CA PHE A 226 -6.07 -9.12 4.99
C PHE A 226 -6.80 -8.57 6.21
N TYR A 227 -6.88 -7.24 6.29
CA TYR A 227 -7.52 -6.49 7.36
C TYR A 227 -8.88 -5.95 6.92
N TYR A 228 -9.93 -6.28 7.66
CA TYR A 228 -11.27 -5.73 7.41
C TYR A 228 -12.08 -5.69 8.70
N SER A 229 -13.18 -4.92 8.70
CA SER A 229 -14.08 -4.86 9.84
C SER A 229 -15.23 -5.87 9.70
N ARG A 230 -15.51 -6.63 10.76
CA ARG A 230 -16.67 -7.51 10.91
C ARG A 230 -17.29 -7.27 12.29
N ASN A 231 -18.60 -7.00 12.32
CA ASN A 231 -19.36 -6.75 13.56
C ASN A 231 -18.71 -5.66 14.46
N GLY A 232 -18.16 -4.61 13.86
CA GLY A 232 -17.54 -3.49 14.58
C GLY A 232 -16.12 -3.75 15.10
N ARG A 233 -15.52 -4.91 14.81
CA ARG A 233 -14.13 -5.25 15.17
C ARG A 233 -13.29 -5.47 13.93
N PHE A 234 -12.01 -5.14 14.00
CA PHE A 234 -11.08 -5.55 12.96
C PHE A 234 -10.78 -7.04 13.05
N VAL A 235 -10.67 -7.66 11.89
CA VAL A 235 -10.27 -9.05 11.69
C VAL A 235 -9.02 -9.03 10.80
N ARG A 236 -8.08 -9.93 11.10
CA ARG A 236 -6.90 -10.22 10.28
C ARG A 236 -6.97 -11.67 9.85
N GLU A 237 -7.00 -11.92 8.55
CA GLU A 237 -6.90 -13.25 7.94
C GLU A 237 -5.67 -13.30 7.02
N LEU A 238 -5.19 -14.49 6.68
CA LEU A 238 -4.16 -14.69 5.65
C LEU A 238 -4.85 -15.19 4.38
N ILE A 239 -4.57 -14.55 3.24
CA ILE A 239 -5.04 -14.97 1.91
C ILE A 239 -3.88 -15.38 1.01
#